data_AF-A0A9P5F172-F1
#
_entry.id   AF-A0A9P5F172-F1
#
_cell.length_a   1.000
_cell.length_b   1.000
_cell.length_c   1.000
_cell.angle_alpha   90.00
_cell.angle_beta   90.00
_cell.angle_gamma   90.00
#
_symmetry.space_group_name_H-M   'P 1'
#
loop_
_entity.id
_entity.type
_entity.pdbx_description
1 polymer ?
#
loop_
_entity_poly.entity_id
_entity_poly.type
_entity_poly.pdbx_seq_one_letter_code
_entity_poly.pdbx_strand_id
1 'polypeptide(L)'
;MLLGPCQAARQDRSNDFFDPPAVQRPRFRYWLPDGTVDPEKVKSDIQSAGEIGAGGVEFLPFYNYGGQLGPPPVGVNWSTSGFGTPDFIETLIAGLEAHKESGLLMDFAVGPNQGQGVPADPSNEGLQWDLFAETQAVTADGQFNGTIPGWGTGQLVSAVSAIVTSRTNVTVNTTSIIGTAEIWWEELVLRNGSLRDITSMISPTGELSIDLPNSSSNASDYELFFFYQNLSGHKNLVFASNRTETIWDNGSYVVDHFSSKGAEVVRDFWEQYIFVDNVKELLTEVGNYGKSHLITSHYDV
;
A
#
# COMPACT_ATOMS: atom_id res chain seq x y z
N MET A 1 -40.14 17.51 -49.65
CA MET A 1 -39.16 17.18 -48.60
C MET A 1 -38.97 15.66 -48.66
N LEU A 2 -37.92 15.22 -49.36
CA LEU A 2 -37.62 13.80 -49.56
C LEU A 2 -36.82 13.30 -48.34
N LEU A 3 -37.34 12.31 -47.63
CA LEU A 3 -36.60 11.56 -46.63
C LEU A 3 -35.81 10.48 -47.37
N GLY A 4 -34.49 10.64 -47.45
CA GLY A 4 -33.58 9.61 -47.95
C GLY A 4 -33.45 8.47 -46.93
N PRO A 5 -33.23 7.22 -47.38
CA PRO A 5 -33.01 6.11 -46.46
C PRO A 5 -31.68 6.31 -45.73
N CYS A 6 -31.73 6.16 -44.41
CA CYS A 6 -30.54 6.13 -43.57
C CYS A 6 -29.74 4.87 -43.93
N GLN A 7 -28.66 5.01 -44.69
CA GLN A 7 -27.66 3.95 -44.82
C GLN A 7 -26.96 3.82 -43.48
N ALA A 8 -27.35 2.81 -42.69
CA ALA A 8 -26.50 2.31 -41.64
C ALA A 8 -25.20 1.82 -42.30
N ALA A 9 -24.09 2.48 -41.99
CA ALA A 9 -22.78 2.00 -42.36
C ALA A 9 -22.64 0.57 -41.82
N ARG A 10 -22.61 -0.40 -42.73
CA ARG A 10 -22.28 -1.79 -42.42
C ARG A 10 -20.79 -1.81 -42.12
N GLN A 11 -20.40 -1.47 -40.88
CA GLN A 11 -19.10 -1.90 -40.37
C GLN A 11 -19.08 -3.41 -40.50
N ASP A 12 -18.01 -3.91 -41.13
CA ASP A 12 -17.80 -5.32 -41.43
C ASP A 12 -17.55 -6.10 -40.12
N ARG A 13 -18.62 -6.31 -39.33
CA ARG A 13 -18.58 -7.00 -38.02
C ARG A 13 -18.52 -8.52 -38.16
N SER A 14 -18.38 -9.08 -39.36
CA SER A 14 -18.48 -10.54 -39.54
C SER A 14 -17.23 -11.31 -39.15
N ASN A 15 -16.04 -10.69 -39.12
CA ASN A 15 -14.82 -11.41 -38.74
C ASN A 15 -14.51 -11.34 -37.24
N ASP A 16 -14.76 -10.21 -36.57
CA ASP A 16 -14.43 -10.04 -35.14
C ASP A 16 -15.19 -11.00 -34.21
N PHE A 17 -16.33 -11.55 -34.64
CA PHE A 17 -17.04 -12.56 -33.82
C PHE A 17 -16.39 -13.94 -33.90
N PHE A 18 -15.88 -14.32 -35.08
CA PHE A 18 -15.26 -15.64 -35.29
C PHE A 18 -13.76 -15.65 -34.98
N ASP A 19 -13.11 -14.49 -35.07
CA ASP A 19 -11.73 -14.25 -34.68
C ASP A 19 -11.63 -12.93 -33.90
N PRO A 20 -12.01 -12.93 -32.61
CA PRO A 20 -12.00 -11.71 -31.81
C PRO A 20 -10.58 -11.17 -31.63
N PRO A 21 -10.37 -9.84 -31.66
CA PRO A 21 -9.06 -9.25 -31.40
C PRO A 21 -8.61 -9.52 -29.95
N ALA A 22 -7.31 -9.46 -29.69
CA ALA A 22 -6.73 -9.75 -28.36
C ALA A 22 -7.36 -8.96 -27.20
N VAL A 23 -7.81 -7.73 -27.44
CA VAL A 23 -8.51 -6.90 -26.44
C VAL A 23 -9.85 -7.49 -25.96
N GLN A 24 -10.49 -8.35 -26.76
CA GLN A 24 -11.76 -9.00 -26.46
C GLN A 24 -11.60 -10.44 -25.92
N ARG A 25 -10.39 -11.00 -26.00
CA ARG A 25 -10.08 -12.35 -25.52
C ARG A 25 -9.78 -12.34 -24.01
N PRO A 26 -10.04 -13.46 -23.29
CA PRO A 26 -9.70 -13.55 -21.87
C PRO A 26 -8.19 -13.45 -21.64
N ARG A 27 -7.79 -13.00 -20.45
CA ARG A 27 -6.39 -12.98 -20.02
C ARG A 27 -6.22 -13.75 -18.73
N PHE A 28 -5.02 -14.28 -18.53
CA PHE A 28 -4.66 -15.03 -17.33
C PHE A 28 -3.69 -14.24 -16.46
N ARG A 29 -3.71 -14.48 -15.15
CA ARG A 29 -2.63 -14.01 -14.27
C ARG A 29 -1.41 -14.88 -14.45
N TYR A 30 -0.29 -14.24 -14.78
CA TYR A 30 1.01 -14.87 -14.87
C TYR A 30 1.85 -14.42 -13.68
N TRP A 31 1.96 -15.29 -12.68
CA TRP A 31 2.69 -15.01 -11.45
C TRP A 31 4.17 -15.25 -11.66
N LEU A 32 4.93 -14.17 -11.74
CA LEU A 32 6.37 -14.18 -11.85
C LEU A 32 6.98 -14.33 -10.45
N PRO A 33 7.66 -15.45 -10.15
CA PRO A 33 8.11 -15.75 -8.80
C PRO A 33 9.41 -15.05 -8.39
N ASP A 34 10.23 -14.59 -9.35
CA ASP A 34 11.53 -13.97 -9.17
C ASP A 34 11.96 -13.28 -10.50
N GLY A 35 12.82 -12.26 -10.46
CA GLY A 35 13.36 -11.64 -11.68
C GLY A 35 14.33 -12.52 -12.47
N THR A 36 14.92 -13.55 -11.85
CA THR A 36 15.88 -14.49 -12.47
C THR A 36 15.26 -15.68 -13.20
N VAL A 37 13.93 -15.74 -13.31
CA VAL A 37 13.32 -16.79 -14.15
C VAL A 37 13.78 -16.66 -15.59
N ASP A 38 14.02 -17.81 -16.21
CA ASP A 38 14.50 -17.92 -17.59
C ASP A 38 13.58 -17.13 -18.56
N PRO A 39 14.07 -16.04 -19.17
CA PRO A 39 13.26 -15.20 -20.04
C PRO A 39 12.68 -15.95 -21.24
N GLU A 40 13.37 -16.98 -21.74
CA GLU A 40 12.87 -17.79 -22.87
C GLU A 40 11.67 -18.66 -22.46
N LYS A 41 11.61 -19.11 -21.21
CA LYS A 41 10.41 -19.79 -20.68
C LYS A 41 9.24 -18.83 -20.55
N VAL A 42 9.50 -17.61 -20.08
CA VAL A 42 8.47 -16.56 -19.99
C VAL A 42 7.89 -16.26 -21.38
N LYS A 43 8.74 -16.14 -22.41
CA LYS A 43 8.30 -15.99 -23.80
C LYS A 43 7.43 -17.16 -24.26
N SER A 44 7.93 -18.38 -24.07
CA SER A 44 7.23 -19.63 -24.43
C SER A 44 5.85 -19.76 -23.77
N ASP A 45 5.74 -19.43 -22.47
CA ASP A 45 4.49 -19.52 -21.73
C ASP A 45 3.45 -18.50 -22.23
N ILE A 46 3.88 -17.27 -22.53
CA ILE A 46 3.01 -16.21 -23.07
C ILE A 46 2.53 -16.57 -24.48
N GLN A 47 3.42 -17.07 -25.34
CA GLN A 47 3.08 -17.54 -26.68
C GLN A 47 2.06 -18.70 -26.61
N SER A 48 2.31 -19.68 -25.74
CA SER A 48 1.42 -20.83 -25.52
C SER A 48 0.02 -20.40 -25.04
N ALA A 49 -0.07 -19.36 -24.19
CA ALA A 49 -1.35 -18.79 -23.80
C ALA A 49 -2.12 -18.20 -25.00
N GLY A 50 -1.41 -17.51 -25.91
CA GLY A 50 -1.97 -17.01 -27.15
C GLY A 50 -2.50 -18.10 -28.07
N GLU A 51 -1.75 -19.21 -28.22
CA GLU A 51 -2.11 -20.35 -29.06
C GLU A 51 -3.43 -21.02 -28.64
N ILE A 52 -3.76 -20.99 -27.35
CA ILE A 52 -5.03 -21.50 -26.81
C ILE A 52 -6.16 -20.46 -26.77
N GLY A 53 -5.94 -19.28 -27.34
CA GLY A 53 -6.97 -18.25 -27.52
C GLY A 53 -7.00 -17.15 -26.44
N ALA A 54 -5.95 -17.02 -25.63
CA ALA A 54 -5.85 -15.86 -24.73
C ALA A 54 -5.61 -14.55 -25.50
N GLY A 55 -5.98 -13.44 -24.88
CA GLY A 55 -5.64 -12.08 -25.33
C GLY A 55 -4.30 -11.58 -24.83
N GLY A 56 -3.60 -12.39 -24.03
CA GLY A 56 -2.37 -12.07 -23.33
C GLY A 56 -2.44 -12.44 -21.86
N VAL A 57 -1.51 -11.92 -21.07
CA VAL A 57 -1.45 -12.17 -19.63
C VAL A 57 -1.38 -10.87 -18.83
N GLU A 58 -1.78 -10.97 -17.57
CA GLU A 58 -1.38 -10.04 -16.53
C GLU A 58 -0.02 -10.46 -15.99
N PHE A 59 1.04 -9.74 -16.37
CA PHE A 59 2.40 -9.94 -15.89
C PHE A 59 2.49 -9.43 -14.44
N LEU A 60 2.46 -10.35 -13.49
CA LEU A 60 2.37 -10.05 -12.06
C LEU A 60 3.66 -10.49 -11.34
N PRO A 61 4.54 -9.55 -10.95
CA PRO A 61 5.66 -9.84 -10.05
C PRO A 61 5.14 -10.20 -8.66
N PHE A 62 4.94 -11.50 -8.43
CA PHE A 62 4.37 -12.06 -7.20
C PHE A 62 5.41 -12.94 -6.53
N TYR A 63 6.08 -12.36 -5.54
CA TYR A 63 7.27 -12.93 -4.96
C TYR A 63 7.01 -13.57 -3.61
N ASN A 64 7.70 -14.68 -3.36
CA ASN A 64 7.76 -15.33 -2.06
C ASN A 64 9.18 -15.22 -1.47
N TYR A 65 9.63 -14.01 -1.12
CA TYR A 65 10.96 -13.78 -0.51
C TYR A 65 10.99 -13.98 1.01
N GLY A 66 10.03 -14.73 1.56
CA GLY A 66 9.82 -14.89 2.99
C GLY A 66 8.47 -14.34 3.44
N GLY A 67 8.11 -14.59 4.70
CA GLY A 67 6.87 -14.13 5.31
C GLY A 67 6.00 -15.30 5.80
N GLN A 68 4.68 -15.08 5.85
CA GLN A 68 3.71 -16.02 6.45
C GLN A 68 3.65 -17.40 5.78
N LEU A 69 4.05 -17.50 4.51
CA LEU A 69 3.97 -18.73 3.71
C LEU A 69 5.22 -19.61 3.77
N GLY A 70 6.30 -19.15 4.42
CA GLY A 70 7.54 -19.91 4.60
C GLY A 70 8.79 -19.11 4.26
N PRO A 71 9.99 -19.73 4.38
CA PRO A 71 11.25 -19.08 4.03
C PRO A 71 11.34 -18.82 2.51
N PRO A 72 12.16 -17.86 2.08
CA PRO A 72 12.46 -17.65 0.67
C PRO A 72 12.99 -18.95 0.02
N PRO A 73 12.67 -19.22 -1.27
CA PRO A 73 13.32 -20.29 -2.02
C PRO A 73 14.85 -20.18 -1.98
N VAL A 74 15.55 -21.31 -2.09
CA VAL A 74 17.02 -21.29 -2.07
C VAL A 74 17.55 -20.54 -3.29
N GLY A 75 18.45 -19.58 -3.06
CA GLY A 75 19.17 -18.87 -4.12
C GLY A 75 18.51 -17.57 -4.60
N VAL A 76 17.32 -17.23 -4.09
CA VAL A 76 16.66 -15.97 -4.46
C VAL A 76 17.21 -14.80 -3.63
N ASN A 77 17.31 -13.62 -4.25
CA ASN A 77 17.74 -12.40 -3.56
C ASN A 77 16.98 -11.17 -4.09
N TRP A 78 16.11 -10.62 -3.25
CA TRP A 78 15.30 -9.46 -3.61
C TRP A 78 16.14 -8.24 -3.97
N SER A 79 17.23 -7.96 -3.25
CA SER A 79 18.07 -6.78 -3.51
C SER A 79 18.71 -6.78 -4.89
N THR A 80 18.88 -7.95 -5.52
CA THR A 80 19.49 -8.09 -6.85
C THR A 80 18.48 -8.40 -7.94
N SER A 81 17.38 -9.07 -7.61
CA SER A 81 16.47 -9.69 -8.59
C SER A 81 15.00 -9.31 -8.38
N GLY A 82 14.73 -8.40 -7.45
CA GLY A 82 13.39 -7.89 -7.15
C GLY A 82 12.83 -6.92 -8.18
N PHE A 83 11.65 -6.38 -7.89
CA PHE A 83 10.96 -5.46 -8.81
C PHE A 83 11.81 -4.22 -9.12
N GLY A 84 11.99 -3.92 -10.40
CA GLY A 84 12.79 -2.78 -10.89
C GLY A 84 14.31 -2.98 -10.87
N THR A 85 14.82 -4.16 -10.50
CA THR A 85 16.25 -4.47 -10.69
C THR A 85 16.54 -4.91 -12.13
N PRO A 86 17.81 -4.92 -12.58
CA PRO A 86 18.15 -5.36 -13.94
C PRO A 86 17.62 -6.75 -14.32
N ASP A 87 17.67 -7.74 -13.43
CA ASP A 87 17.13 -9.08 -13.70
C ASP A 87 15.61 -9.02 -13.98
N PHE A 88 14.87 -8.22 -13.20
CA PHE A 88 13.44 -8.02 -13.44
C PHE A 88 13.18 -7.33 -14.79
N ILE A 89 14.00 -6.33 -15.15
CA ILE A 89 13.86 -5.60 -16.42
C ILE A 89 14.10 -6.53 -17.62
N GLU A 90 15.13 -7.37 -17.57
CA GLU A 90 15.38 -8.37 -18.62
C GLU A 90 14.15 -9.26 -18.84
N THR A 91 13.56 -9.77 -17.76
CA THR A 91 12.38 -10.63 -17.84
C THR A 91 11.11 -9.87 -18.27
N LEU A 92 10.95 -8.61 -17.86
CA LEU A 92 9.85 -7.76 -18.30
C LEU A 92 9.93 -7.50 -19.81
N ILE A 93 11.13 -7.18 -20.33
CA ILE A 93 11.37 -6.98 -21.77
C ILE A 93 11.01 -8.25 -22.54
N ALA A 94 11.47 -9.42 -22.08
CA ALA A 94 11.13 -10.68 -22.71
C ALA A 94 9.62 -10.94 -22.75
N GLY A 95 8.92 -10.65 -21.66
CA GLY A 95 7.47 -10.73 -21.60
C GLY A 95 6.79 -9.79 -22.60
N LEU A 96 7.24 -8.54 -22.68
CA LEU A 96 6.69 -7.55 -23.61
C LEU A 96 6.93 -7.92 -25.08
N GLU A 97 8.14 -8.40 -25.40
CA GLU A 97 8.49 -8.90 -26.73
C GLU A 97 7.58 -10.07 -27.15
N ALA A 98 7.36 -11.04 -26.26
CA ALA A 98 6.47 -12.18 -26.54
C ALA A 98 5.03 -11.74 -26.86
N HIS A 99 4.51 -10.72 -26.15
CA HIS A 99 3.20 -10.16 -26.46
C HIS A 99 3.19 -9.52 -27.85
N LYS A 100 4.23 -8.73 -28.17
CA LYS A 100 4.36 -8.06 -29.46
C LYS A 100 4.43 -9.05 -30.62
N GLU A 101 5.29 -10.06 -30.51
CA GLU A 101 5.48 -11.10 -31.52
C GLU A 101 4.21 -11.94 -31.76
N SER A 102 3.39 -12.11 -30.72
CA SER A 102 2.17 -12.92 -30.77
C SER A 102 0.89 -12.12 -31.05
N GLY A 103 0.98 -10.79 -31.19
CA GLY A 103 -0.18 -9.92 -31.34
C GLY A 103 -1.11 -9.93 -30.11
N LEU A 104 -0.55 -10.12 -28.92
CA LEU A 104 -1.24 -10.13 -27.63
C LEU A 104 -1.05 -8.79 -26.89
N LEU A 105 -1.80 -8.59 -25.81
CA LEU A 105 -1.73 -7.41 -24.95
C LEU A 105 -1.33 -7.77 -23.53
N MET A 106 -0.40 -7.00 -22.96
CA MET A 106 0.05 -7.18 -21.59
C MET A 106 -0.75 -6.27 -20.63
N ASP A 107 -1.41 -6.88 -19.65
CA ASP A 107 -1.74 -6.18 -18.41
C ASP A 107 -0.56 -6.33 -17.44
N PHE A 108 -0.32 -5.37 -16.56
CA PHE A 108 0.83 -5.42 -15.64
C PHE A 108 0.50 -4.80 -14.29
N ALA A 109 1.19 -5.23 -13.23
CA ALA A 109 1.07 -4.58 -11.93
C ALA A 109 1.99 -3.36 -11.82
N VAL A 110 1.52 -2.32 -11.15
CA VAL A 110 2.28 -1.06 -10.93
C VAL A 110 3.37 -1.19 -9.85
N GLY A 111 3.48 -2.35 -9.20
CA GLY A 111 4.49 -2.66 -8.19
C GLY A 111 4.49 -4.15 -7.84
N PRO A 112 5.43 -4.61 -6.99
CA PRO A 112 5.47 -5.99 -6.51
C PRO A 112 4.20 -6.37 -5.74
N ASN A 113 3.90 -7.67 -5.66
CA ASN A 113 2.86 -8.25 -4.81
C ASN A 113 1.50 -7.55 -4.90
N GLN A 114 1.08 -7.23 -6.13
CA GLN A 114 -0.19 -6.57 -6.50
C GLN A 114 -0.23 -5.03 -6.41
N GLY A 115 0.93 -4.37 -6.28
CA GLY A 115 1.06 -2.94 -6.57
C GLY A 115 0.54 -1.99 -5.49
N GLN A 116 0.68 -2.34 -4.22
CA GLN A 116 0.42 -1.42 -3.09
C GLN A 116 1.59 -0.46 -2.83
N GLY A 117 2.71 -0.62 -3.54
CA GLY A 117 3.92 0.13 -3.25
C GLY A 117 5.10 -0.27 -4.12
N VAL A 118 6.27 0.29 -3.81
CA VAL A 118 7.54 0.09 -4.53
C VAL A 118 8.72 0.16 -3.55
N PRO A 119 9.91 -0.34 -3.92
CA PRO A 119 11.14 -0.01 -3.20
C PRO A 119 11.31 1.50 -3.09
N ALA A 120 11.63 1.99 -1.89
CA ALA A 120 11.77 3.41 -1.61
C ALA A 120 12.70 3.65 -0.42
N ASP A 121 13.17 4.89 -0.28
CA ASP A 121 13.81 5.34 0.95
C ASP A 121 12.77 5.32 2.10
N PRO A 122 13.09 4.71 3.27
CA PRO A 122 12.15 4.61 4.38
C PRO A 122 11.70 5.95 4.97
N SER A 123 12.41 7.04 4.69
CA SER A 123 12.06 8.40 5.13
C SER A 123 11.19 9.16 4.13
N ASN A 124 10.84 8.56 2.99
CA ASN A 124 10.04 9.23 1.97
C ASN A 124 8.62 9.52 2.47
N GLU A 125 8.24 10.79 2.47
CA GLU A 125 6.94 11.27 2.98
C GLU A 125 5.72 10.83 2.15
N GLY A 126 5.93 10.30 0.94
CA GLY A 126 4.89 9.67 0.13
C GLY A 126 4.59 8.22 0.51
N LEU A 127 5.25 7.66 1.53
CA LEU A 127 4.95 6.35 2.08
C LEU A 127 3.76 6.39 3.06
N GLN A 128 3.17 5.23 3.34
CA GLN A 128 1.99 5.11 4.20
C GLN A 128 2.26 5.66 5.63
N TRP A 129 1.31 6.47 6.11
CA TRP A 129 1.30 7.02 7.46
C TRP A 129 0.32 6.26 8.37
N ASP A 130 0.68 6.12 9.63
CA ASP A 130 -0.22 5.64 10.70
C ASP A 130 -0.55 6.78 11.67
N LEU A 131 -1.76 6.73 12.22
CA LEU A 131 -2.21 7.62 13.30
C LEU A 131 -2.25 6.82 14.61
N PHE A 132 -1.63 7.36 15.65
CA PHE A 132 -1.70 6.80 16.99
C PHE A 132 -2.03 7.90 18.00
N ALA A 133 -2.49 7.49 19.18
CA ALA A 133 -2.87 8.40 20.24
C ALA A 133 -2.16 8.04 21.54
N GLU A 134 -1.75 9.08 22.26
CA GLU A 134 -1.32 9.01 23.65
C GLU A 134 -2.33 9.75 24.51
N THR A 135 -2.48 9.34 25.76
CA THR A 135 -3.45 9.98 26.65
C THR A 135 -2.85 10.35 28.00
N GLN A 136 -3.44 11.36 28.64
CA GLN A 136 -3.09 11.79 29.98
C GLN A 136 -4.35 12.11 30.77
N ALA A 137 -4.60 11.32 31.80
CA ALA A 137 -5.59 11.67 32.81
C ALA A 137 -5.10 12.91 33.59
N VAL A 138 -5.98 13.90 33.75
CA VAL A 138 -5.75 15.07 34.57
C VAL A 138 -6.65 14.98 35.78
N THR A 139 -6.02 15.02 36.96
CA THR A 139 -6.68 14.91 38.26
C THR A 139 -7.68 16.04 38.50
N ALA A 140 -8.52 15.89 39.52
CA ALA A 140 -9.60 16.84 39.83
C ALA A 140 -9.16 18.27 40.16
N ASP A 141 -7.85 18.53 40.34
CA ASP A 141 -7.26 19.86 40.45
C ASP A 141 -7.14 20.58 39.09
N GLY A 142 -7.40 19.87 37.98
CA GLY A 142 -7.58 20.45 36.65
C GLY A 142 -6.29 20.89 35.96
N GLN A 143 -5.12 20.69 36.56
CA GLN A 143 -3.87 21.25 36.05
C GLN A 143 -2.99 20.20 35.39
N PHE A 144 -2.49 20.55 34.20
CA PHE A 144 -1.37 19.84 33.57
C PHE A 144 -0.28 20.85 33.23
N ASN A 145 0.95 20.57 33.65
CA ASN A 145 2.11 21.38 33.36
C ASN A 145 3.32 20.48 33.12
N GLY A 146 3.70 20.32 31.86
CA GLY A 146 4.85 19.49 31.49
C GLY A 146 4.90 19.18 30.00
N THR A 147 5.83 18.30 29.62
CA THR A 147 5.91 17.75 28.26
C THR A 147 4.76 16.78 28.04
N ILE A 148 4.07 16.91 26.92
CA ILE A 148 2.96 16.02 26.57
C ILE A 148 3.46 14.58 26.30
N PRO A 149 2.69 13.54 26.68
CA PRO A 149 3.00 12.16 26.30
C PRO A 149 3.17 11.99 24.79
N GLY A 150 4.13 11.16 24.38
CA GLY A 150 4.41 10.87 22.97
C GLY A 150 5.24 11.93 22.23
N TRP A 151 5.59 13.06 22.86
CA TRP A 151 6.37 14.09 22.17
C TRP A 151 7.69 13.55 21.62
N GLY A 152 7.94 13.83 20.33
CA GLY A 152 9.14 13.37 19.62
C GLY A 152 9.05 11.95 19.03
N THR A 153 7.97 11.21 19.27
CA THR A 153 7.75 9.87 18.67
C THR A 153 7.06 9.92 17.30
N GLY A 154 6.49 11.08 16.96
CA GLY A 154 5.82 11.34 15.69
C GLY A 154 5.47 12.82 15.55
N GLN A 155 4.83 13.17 14.44
CA GLN A 155 4.29 14.52 14.21
C GLN A 155 2.97 14.67 14.96
N LEU A 156 2.88 15.65 15.87
CA LEU A 156 1.62 16.00 16.52
C LEU A 156 0.62 16.53 15.47
N VAL A 157 -0.53 15.88 15.38
CA VAL A 157 -1.65 16.24 14.49
C VAL A 157 -2.67 17.09 15.24
N SER A 158 -3.05 16.65 16.44
CA SER A 158 -4.05 17.34 17.25
C SER A 158 -3.91 16.97 18.73
N ALA A 159 -4.33 17.87 19.60
CA ALA A 159 -4.54 17.58 21.01
C ALA A 159 -5.93 18.05 21.46
N VAL A 160 -6.63 17.22 22.21
CA VAL A 160 -8.01 17.46 22.63
C VAL A 160 -8.17 17.16 24.11
N SER A 161 -8.82 18.04 24.85
CA SER A 161 -9.28 17.74 26.20
C SER A 161 -10.75 17.31 26.19
N ALA A 162 -11.11 16.37 27.06
CA ALA A 162 -12.48 15.91 27.23
C ALA A 162 -12.80 15.70 28.71
N ILE A 163 -14.08 15.82 29.07
CA ILE A 163 -14.55 15.43 30.41
C ILE A 163 -14.96 13.97 30.37
N VAL A 164 -14.40 13.17 31.27
CA VAL A 164 -14.72 11.76 31.48
C VAL A 164 -15.85 11.66 32.49
N THR A 165 -16.92 10.96 32.11
CA THR A 165 -18.10 10.70 32.96
C THR A 165 -18.12 9.28 33.53
N SER A 166 -17.38 8.36 32.92
CA SER A 166 -17.17 7.00 33.40
C SER A 166 -15.83 6.48 32.89
N ARG A 167 -15.14 5.71 33.73
CA ARG A 167 -13.87 5.03 33.45
C ARG A 167 -14.01 3.57 33.90
N THR A 168 -13.73 2.61 33.03
CA THR A 168 -13.90 1.19 33.35
C THR A 168 -12.81 0.35 32.70
N ASN A 169 -12.10 -0.45 33.49
CA ASN A 169 -11.16 -1.44 32.97
C ASN A 169 -11.93 -2.66 32.50
N VAL A 170 -11.73 -3.03 31.24
CA VAL A 170 -12.36 -4.19 30.61
C VAL A 170 -11.28 -5.23 30.34
N THR A 171 -11.60 -6.48 30.67
CA THR A 171 -10.74 -7.64 30.39
C THR A 171 -11.60 -8.71 29.73
N VAL A 172 -11.13 -9.20 28.58
CA VAL A 172 -11.83 -10.22 27.80
C VAL A 172 -10.84 -11.32 27.42
N ASN A 173 -11.25 -12.56 27.62
CA ASN A 173 -10.52 -13.71 27.11
C ASN A 173 -10.98 -13.99 25.68
N THR A 174 -10.07 -13.86 24.71
CA THR A 174 -10.30 -14.26 23.32
C THR A 174 -9.69 -15.64 23.07
N THR A 175 -10.29 -16.40 22.16
CA THR A 175 -9.72 -17.66 21.67
C THR A 175 -9.56 -17.56 20.16
N SER A 176 -8.33 -17.67 19.69
CA SER A 176 -7.99 -17.73 18.27
C SER A 176 -7.46 -19.13 17.91
N ILE A 177 -7.17 -19.33 16.63
CA ILE A 177 -6.59 -20.57 16.10
C ILE A 177 -5.23 -20.90 16.75
N ILE A 178 -4.56 -19.89 17.32
CA ILE A 178 -3.22 -19.98 17.94
C ILE A 178 -3.27 -20.08 19.47
N GLY A 179 -4.45 -20.03 20.10
CA GLY A 179 -4.63 -20.20 21.55
C GLY A 179 -5.59 -19.19 22.19
N THR A 180 -5.69 -19.27 23.52
CA THR A 180 -6.43 -18.29 24.33
C THR A 180 -5.50 -17.14 24.72
N ALA A 181 -5.93 -15.91 24.51
CA ALA A 181 -5.23 -14.71 24.95
C ALA A 181 -6.16 -13.84 25.81
N GLU A 182 -5.62 -13.25 26.87
CA GLU A 182 -6.32 -12.23 27.65
C GLU A 182 -6.01 -10.86 27.03
N ILE A 183 -7.05 -10.13 26.65
CA ILE A 183 -6.96 -8.77 26.14
C ILE A 183 -7.57 -7.86 27.19
N TRP A 184 -6.91 -6.75 27.50
CA TRP A 184 -7.43 -5.75 28.43
C TRP A 184 -7.29 -4.36 27.83
N TRP A 185 -8.25 -3.48 28.13
CA TRP A 185 -8.24 -2.08 27.75
C TRP A 185 -9.03 -1.25 28.76
N GLU A 186 -8.88 0.06 28.69
CA GLU A 186 -9.68 1.01 29.46
C GLU A 186 -10.77 1.63 28.57
N GLU A 187 -12.01 1.61 29.06
CA GLU A 187 -13.15 2.25 28.43
C GLU A 187 -13.44 3.60 29.10
N LEU A 188 -13.51 4.66 28.29
CA LEU A 188 -13.82 6.03 28.72
C LEU A 188 -15.13 6.50 28.09
N VAL A 189 -16.08 6.94 28.92
CA VAL A 189 -17.31 7.60 28.44
C VAL A 189 -17.14 9.10 28.57
N LEU A 190 -17.05 9.78 27.42
CA LEU A 190 -16.84 11.24 27.38
C LEU A 190 -18.17 12.00 27.45
N ARG A 191 -18.19 13.13 28.16
CA ARG A 191 -19.35 14.03 28.19
C ARG A 191 -19.55 14.63 26.82
N ASN A 192 -20.74 14.45 26.25
CA ASN A 192 -21.09 15.06 24.96
C ASN A 192 -20.87 16.57 24.99
N GLY A 193 -20.28 17.13 23.93
CA GLY A 193 -19.96 18.55 23.81
C GLY A 193 -18.83 19.06 24.71
N SER A 194 -18.08 18.17 25.39
CA SER A 194 -16.94 18.57 26.24
C SER A 194 -15.59 18.61 25.53
N LEU A 195 -15.51 18.09 24.30
CA LEU A 195 -14.27 18.07 23.53
C LEU A 195 -13.82 19.51 23.22
N ARG A 196 -12.58 19.83 23.58
CA ARG A 196 -11.95 21.11 23.28
C ARG A 196 -10.61 20.87 22.61
N ASP A 197 -10.44 21.42 21.42
CA ASP A 197 -9.14 21.49 20.75
C ASP A 197 -8.20 22.39 21.57
N ILE A 198 -7.08 21.80 21.99
CA ILE A 198 -6.01 22.45 22.75
C ILE A 198 -4.68 22.38 21.99
N THR A 199 -4.69 21.98 20.72
CA THR A 199 -3.49 21.80 19.88
C THR A 199 -2.62 23.05 19.87
N SER A 200 -3.23 24.23 19.72
CA SER A 200 -2.51 25.51 19.66
C SER A 200 -1.91 25.96 21.00
N MET A 201 -2.20 25.26 22.10
CA MET A 201 -1.64 25.55 23.43
C MET A 201 -0.31 24.83 23.67
N ILE A 202 0.03 23.87 22.82
CA ILE A 202 1.27 23.09 22.93
C ILE A 202 2.40 23.91 22.31
N SER A 203 3.49 24.06 23.06
CA SER A 203 4.67 24.78 22.60
C SER A 203 5.39 24.03 21.48
N PRO A 204 6.25 24.69 20.69
CA PRO A 204 7.13 24.02 19.74
C PRO A 204 8.12 23.03 20.38
N THR A 205 8.30 23.07 21.70
CA THR A 205 9.12 22.12 22.46
C THR A 205 8.32 20.99 23.10
N GLY A 206 7.00 20.91 22.83
CA GLY A 206 6.13 19.85 23.32
C GLY A 206 5.57 20.08 24.72
N GLU A 207 5.70 21.29 25.26
CA GLU A 207 5.22 21.63 26.58
C GLU A 207 3.77 22.13 26.52
N LEU A 208 2.95 21.65 27.46
CA LEU A 208 1.58 22.14 27.67
C LEU A 208 1.45 22.58 29.12
N SER A 209 0.93 23.79 29.30
CA SER A 209 0.50 24.33 30.58
C SER A 209 -0.96 24.72 30.45
N ILE A 210 -1.85 23.98 31.12
CA ILE A 210 -3.30 24.16 31.03
C ILE A 210 -3.94 24.04 32.40
N ASP A 211 -4.95 24.89 32.62
CA ASP A 211 -5.83 24.87 33.78
C ASP A 211 -7.26 24.62 33.28
N LEU A 212 -7.78 23.44 33.60
CA LEU A 212 -9.09 22.96 33.19
C LEU A 212 -10.08 23.28 34.32
N PRO A 213 -11.25 23.87 34.00
CA PRO A 213 -12.16 24.34 35.02
C PRO A 213 -12.65 23.18 35.90
N ASN A 214 -12.55 23.35 37.22
CA ASN A 214 -13.06 22.38 38.20
C ASN A 214 -14.51 21.99 37.87
N SER A 215 -14.72 20.70 37.58
CA SER A 215 -16.04 20.10 37.43
C SER A 215 -16.75 20.14 38.80
N SER A 216 -17.58 21.17 39.02
CA SER A 216 -18.19 21.49 40.31
C SER A 216 -19.38 20.61 40.70
N SER A 217 -19.52 19.41 40.13
CA SER A 217 -20.54 18.46 40.56
C SER A 217 -20.18 17.04 40.15
N ASN A 218 -19.84 16.20 41.13
CA ASN A 218 -19.56 14.77 41.01
C ASN A 218 -18.32 14.44 40.14
N ALA A 219 -17.16 14.30 40.78
CA ALA A 219 -15.89 13.71 40.32
C ALA A 219 -15.84 13.35 38.82
N SER A 220 -15.83 14.35 37.94
CA SER A 220 -15.59 14.13 36.52
C SER A 220 -14.15 14.55 36.26
N ASP A 221 -13.32 13.57 35.91
CA ASP A 221 -11.92 13.81 35.56
C ASP A 221 -11.81 14.31 34.12
N TYR A 222 -10.68 14.91 33.78
CA TYR A 222 -10.34 15.25 32.41
C TYR A 222 -9.41 14.19 31.82
N GLU A 223 -9.57 13.91 30.53
CA GLU A 223 -8.58 13.18 29.74
C GLU A 223 -8.07 14.11 28.64
N LEU A 224 -6.76 14.15 28.47
CA LEU A 224 -6.11 14.77 27.32
C LEU A 224 -5.76 13.67 26.32
N PHE A 225 -6.12 13.86 25.07
CA PHE A 225 -5.76 12.99 23.95
C PHE A 225 -4.77 13.74 23.06
N PHE A 226 -3.65 13.11 22.74
CA PHE A 226 -2.62 13.63 21.84
C PHE A 226 -2.52 12.69 20.66
N PHE A 227 -2.93 13.16 19.49
CA PHE A 227 -2.92 12.39 18.25
C PHE A 227 -1.66 12.72 17.47
N TYR A 228 -0.90 11.68 17.13
CA TYR A 228 0.33 11.75 16.39
C TYR A 228 0.22 10.94 15.11
N GLN A 229 1.00 11.33 14.11
CA GLN A 229 1.22 10.53 12.92
C GLN A 229 2.71 10.31 12.67
N ASN A 230 3.04 9.15 12.12
CA ASN A 230 4.39 8.82 11.63
C ASN A 230 4.29 7.93 10.39
N LEU A 231 5.41 7.79 9.69
CA LEU A 231 5.51 6.77 8.64
C LEU A 231 5.36 5.40 9.28
N SER A 232 4.40 4.62 8.81
CA SER A 232 4.09 3.27 9.31
C SER A 232 5.26 2.30 9.16
N GLY A 233 6.11 2.53 8.16
CA GLY A 233 7.14 1.58 7.73
C GLY A 233 6.56 0.28 7.16
N HIS A 234 5.25 0.24 6.86
CA HIS A 234 4.58 -0.95 6.38
C HIS A 234 5.10 -1.37 5.00
N LYS A 235 5.33 -2.67 4.82
CA LYS A 235 5.95 -3.26 3.63
C LYS A 235 5.00 -4.28 3.01
N ASN A 236 4.68 -4.12 1.72
CA ASN A 236 3.96 -5.14 0.96
C ASN A 236 4.87 -6.27 0.47
N LEU A 237 6.18 -6.10 0.60
CA LEU A 237 7.16 -7.15 0.41
C LEU A 237 8.27 -7.00 1.45
N VAL A 238 8.35 -8.00 2.33
CA VAL A 238 9.38 -8.08 3.38
C VAL A 238 10.49 -8.99 2.89
N PHE A 239 11.72 -8.53 3.04
CA PHE A 239 12.94 -9.28 2.73
C PHE A 239 13.94 -9.05 3.86
N ALA A 240 14.59 -10.12 4.31
CA ALA A 240 15.63 -10.04 5.32
C ALA A 240 16.97 -9.71 4.65
N SER A 241 17.45 -8.48 4.85
CA SER A 241 18.77 -8.03 4.41
C SER A 241 19.55 -7.48 5.59
N ASN A 242 20.87 -7.71 5.60
CA ASN A 242 21.80 -7.00 6.50
C ASN A 242 22.40 -5.76 5.85
N ARG A 243 21.97 -5.42 4.63
CA ARG A 243 22.42 -4.25 3.87
C ARG A 243 21.39 -3.14 3.98
N THR A 244 21.83 -1.91 3.80
CA THR A 244 20.98 -0.71 3.78
C THR A 244 21.51 0.31 2.77
N GLU A 245 22.13 -0.17 1.70
CA GLU A 245 22.87 0.67 0.75
C GLU A 245 21.96 1.20 -0.36
N THR A 246 20.91 0.45 -0.70
CA THR A 246 19.99 0.76 -1.79
C THR A 246 18.54 0.69 -1.31
N ILE A 247 17.62 1.27 -2.11
CA ILE A 247 16.18 1.23 -1.83
C ILE A 247 15.63 -0.21 -1.81
N TRP A 248 16.23 -1.13 -2.56
CA TRP A 248 15.81 -2.54 -2.58
C TRP A 248 16.19 -3.29 -1.31
N ASP A 249 17.25 -2.89 -0.61
CA ASP A 249 17.69 -3.58 0.61
C ASP A 249 16.63 -3.58 1.72
N ASN A 250 15.61 -2.74 1.59
CA ASN A 250 14.51 -2.62 2.51
C ASN A 250 13.22 -3.34 2.09
N GLY A 251 13.19 -4.07 0.97
CA GLY A 251 11.95 -4.64 0.46
C GLY A 251 11.16 -3.62 -0.39
N SER A 252 9.83 -3.66 -0.29
CA SER A 252 8.92 -2.71 -0.92
C SER A 252 8.00 -2.10 0.13
N TYR A 253 7.90 -0.77 0.15
CA TYR A 253 7.07 -0.02 1.10
C TYR A 253 5.72 0.30 0.51
N VAL A 254 4.68 0.23 1.34
CA VAL A 254 3.33 0.69 0.95
C VAL A 254 3.33 2.20 0.84
N VAL A 255 2.80 2.71 -0.27
CA VAL A 255 2.68 4.16 -0.50
C VAL A 255 1.45 4.74 0.18
N ASP A 256 1.44 6.05 0.40
CA ASP A 256 0.25 6.74 0.87
C ASP A 256 -0.81 6.79 -0.23
N HIS A 257 -1.82 5.93 -0.11
CA HIS A 257 -2.93 5.83 -1.06
C HIS A 257 -3.95 6.98 -0.92
N PHE A 258 -3.82 7.83 0.10
CA PHE A 258 -4.71 8.96 0.35
C PHE A 258 -4.12 10.31 -0.13
N SER A 259 -2.89 10.30 -0.66
CA SER A 259 -2.13 11.50 -1.05
C SER A 259 -1.59 11.39 -2.46
N SER A 260 -1.43 12.54 -3.15
CA SER A 260 -0.71 12.57 -4.43
C SER A 260 0.74 12.15 -4.28
N LYS A 261 1.34 12.36 -3.11
CA LYS A 261 2.73 11.98 -2.82
C LYS A 261 2.97 10.49 -2.99
N GLY A 262 2.01 9.63 -2.63
CA GLY A 262 2.16 8.19 -2.85
C GLY A 262 2.15 7.81 -4.32
N ALA A 263 1.32 8.46 -5.13
CA ALA A 263 1.33 8.29 -6.59
C ALA A 263 2.65 8.80 -7.21
N GLU A 264 3.20 9.90 -6.69
CA GLU A 264 4.49 10.44 -7.11
C GLU A 264 5.64 9.47 -6.81
N VAL A 265 5.64 8.80 -5.65
CA VAL A 265 6.64 7.75 -5.34
C VAL A 265 6.62 6.61 -6.36
N VAL A 266 5.43 6.12 -6.71
CA VAL A 266 5.31 5.06 -7.73
C VAL A 266 5.75 5.57 -9.11
N ARG A 267 5.32 6.77 -9.52
CA ARG A 267 5.73 7.38 -10.80
C ARG A 267 7.24 7.51 -10.88
N ASP A 268 7.88 8.11 -9.87
CA ASP A 268 9.30 8.40 -9.87
C ASP A 268 10.11 7.10 -9.89
N PHE A 269 9.66 6.08 -9.15
CA PHE A 269 10.24 4.74 -9.23
C PHE A 269 10.16 4.16 -10.66
N TRP A 270 8.99 4.25 -11.30
CA TRP A 270 8.82 3.77 -12.67
C TRP A 270 9.68 4.52 -13.67
N GLU A 271 9.71 5.85 -13.60
CA GLU A 271 10.54 6.68 -14.48
C GLU A 271 12.03 6.37 -14.33
N GLN A 272 12.49 6.10 -13.11
CA GLN A 272 13.90 5.88 -12.83
C GLN A 272 14.36 4.43 -13.08
N TYR A 273 13.52 3.44 -12.76
CA TYR A 273 13.94 2.05 -12.68
C TYR A 273 13.19 1.10 -13.61
N ILE A 274 12.02 1.47 -14.12
CA ILE A 274 11.21 0.60 -15.00
C ILE A 274 11.26 1.06 -16.45
N PHE A 275 11.10 2.36 -16.71
CA PHE A 275 11.17 2.95 -18.05
C PHE A 275 12.61 3.14 -18.54
N VAL A 276 13.43 2.12 -18.32
CA VAL A 276 14.79 2.00 -18.83
C VAL A 276 14.79 1.16 -20.11
N ASP A 277 15.91 1.20 -20.84
CA ASP A 277 16.09 0.50 -22.11
C ASP A 277 14.95 0.81 -23.12
N ASN A 278 14.23 -0.22 -23.59
CA ASN A 278 13.12 -0.09 -24.54
C ASN A 278 11.74 -0.42 -23.91
N VAL A 279 11.66 -0.49 -22.57
CA VAL A 279 10.43 -0.90 -21.86
C VAL A 279 9.29 0.06 -22.16
N LYS A 280 9.57 1.37 -22.22
CA LYS A 280 8.54 2.40 -22.46
C LYS A 280 7.94 2.30 -23.85
N GLU A 281 8.77 2.08 -24.86
CA GLU A 281 8.35 1.87 -26.25
C GLU A 281 7.50 0.61 -26.36
N LEU A 282 7.99 -0.51 -25.80
CA LEU A 282 7.26 -1.78 -25.81
C LEU A 282 5.92 -1.68 -25.07
N LEU A 283 5.86 -1.06 -23.89
CA LEU A 283 4.61 -0.83 -23.16
C LEU A 283 3.63 0.05 -23.94
N THR A 284 4.12 1.01 -24.73
CA THR A 284 3.25 1.83 -25.60
C THR A 284 2.64 0.99 -26.73
N GLU A 285 3.35 -0.02 -27.21
CA GLU A 285 2.89 -0.89 -28.30
C GLU A 285 1.94 -1.99 -27.83
N VAL A 286 2.23 -2.64 -26.69
CA VAL A 286 1.50 -3.85 -26.24
C VAL A 286 0.90 -3.75 -24.84
N GLY A 287 1.25 -2.73 -24.07
CA GLY A 287 0.66 -2.50 -22.76
C GLY A 287 -0.82 -2.12 -22.88
N ASN A 288 -1.64 -2.66 -21.99
CA ASN A 288 -3.08 -2.41 -22.00
C ASN A 288 -3.58 -1.79 -20.69
N TYR A 289 -3.51 -2.51 -19.55
CA TYR A 289 -3.87 -1.94 -18.25
C TYR A 289 -2.74 -2.11 -17.23
N GLY A 290 -2.33 -0.98 -16.63
CA GLY A 290 -1.59 -0.96 -15.38
C GLY A 290 -2.54 -1.11 -14.20
N LYS A 291 -2.31 -2.09 -13.33
CA LYS A 291 -3.21 -2.45 -12.23
C LYS A 291 -2.53 -2.30 -10.87
N SER A 292 -3.25 -1.72 -9.92
CA SER A 292 -3.09 -1.95 -8.49
C SER A 292 -4.29 -2.80 -8.07
N HIS A 293 -4.07 -3.98 -7.50
CA HIS A 293 -5.18 -4.85 -7.09
C HIS A 293 -5.72 -4.46 -5.71
N LEU A 294 -6.50 -5.34 -5.08
CA LEU A 294 -7.02 -5.13 -3.74
C LEU A 294 -5.91 -4.60 -2.82
N ILE A 295 -6.13 -3.40 -2.28
CA ILE A 295 -5.29 -2.82 -1.24
C ILE A 295 -5.58 -3.63 0.02
N THR A 296 -4.86 -4.74 0.20
CA THR A 296 -4.84 -5.50 1.45
C THR A 296 -3.53 -5.22 2.15
N SER A 297 -3.50 -4.19 2.99
CA SER A 297 -2.49 -4.09 4.05
C SER A 297 -2.81 -5.21 5.05
N HIS A 298 -2.04 -6.30 5.02
CA HIS A 298 -2.15 -7.31 6.07
C HIS A 298 -1.61 -6.65 7.33
N TYR A 299 -2.48 -6.39 8.31
CA TYR A 299 -2.01 -6.06 9.66
C TYR A 299 -1.35 -7.31 10.21
N ASP A 300 -0.02 -7.36 10.15
CA ASP A 300 0.77 -8.31 10.92
C ASP A 300 0.66 -7.88 12.38
N VAL A 301 -0.21 -8.56 13.14
CA VAL A 301 -0.24 -8.54 14.60
C VAL A 301 0.61 -9.69 15.12
#